data_AF-A0A258SSZ3-F1
#
_entry.id   AF-A0A258SSZ3-F1
#
_cell.length_a   1.000
_cell.length_b   1.000
_cell.length_c   1.000
_cell.angle_alpha   90.00
_cell.angle_beta   90.00
_cell.angle_gamma   90.00
#
_symmetry.space_group_name_H-M   'P 1'
#
loop_
_entity.id
_entity.type
_entity.pdbx_description
1 polymer ?
#
loop_
_entity_poly.entity_id
_entity_poly.type
_entity_poly.pdbx_seq_one_letter_code
_entity_poly.pdbx_strand_id
1 'polypeptide(L)'
;MVLGLGLVLSQAIGATGAAAQVGSDPRRPDAPGPTLPAPRSDENLSERLDRTEGVIPPARNLDPELTHPAPDVGTMPVIPPPGSPGGNPQVQPK
;
A
#
# COMPACT_ATOMS: atom_id res chain seq x y z
N MET A 1 19.91 -50.89 -23.34
CA MET A 1 19.96 -50.02 -22.15
C MET A 1 20.36 -48.64 -22.61
N VAL A 2 19.46 -47.66 -22.55
CA VAL A 2 19.81 -46.25 -22.75
C VAL A 2 19.51 -45.55 -21.43
N LEU A 3 20.56 -45.12 -20.73
CA LEU A 3 20.49 -44.46 -19.43
C LEU A 3 20.51 -42.95 -19.66
N GLY A 4 19.36 -42.29 -19.54
CA GLY A 4 19.25 -40.84 -19.59
C GLY A 4 19.41 -40.24 -18.20
N LEU A 5 20.54 -39.59 -17.94
CA LEU A 5 20.82 -38.87 -16.70
C LEU A 5 20.26 -37.44 -16.83
N GLY A 6 19.10 -37.20 -16.22
CA GLY A 6 18.48 -35.86 -16.17
C GLY A 6 19.09 -35.01 -15.06
N LEU A 7 19.71 -33.89 -15.43
CA LEU A 7 20.17 -32.84 -14.53
C LEU A 7 18.97 -32.00 -14.07
N VAL A 8 18.72 -31.93 -12.76
CA VAL A 8 17.68 -31.07 -12.18
C VAL A 8 18.35 -29.88 -11.50
N LEU A 9 18.17 -28.68 -12.06
CA LEU A 9 18.57 -27.40 -11.46
C LEU A 9 17.35 -26.83 -10.72
N SER A 10 17.38 -26.82 -9.38
CA SER A 10 16.32 -26.18 -8.58
C SER A 10 16.70 -24.75 -8.23
N GLN A 11 15.84 -23.82 -8.64
CA GLN A 11 15.97 -22.38 -8.47
C GLN A 11 15.69 -21.97 -7.03
N ALA A 12 16.55 -21.13 -6.44
CA ALA A 12 16.28 -20.45 -5.18
C ALA A 12 15.27 -19.32 -5.43
N ILE A 13 14.06 -19.45 -4.89
CA ILE A 13 13.07 -18.38 -4.86
C ILE A 13 13.42 -17.46 -3.69
N GLY A 14 13.98 -16.29 -3.99
CA GLY A 14 14.17 -15.23 -3.01
C GLY A 14 12.81 -14.74 -2.53
N ALA A 15 12.53 -14.92 -1.25
CA ALA A 15 11.38 -14.31 -0.59
C ALA A 15 11.63 -12.80 -0.43
N THR A 16 11.17 -12.00 -1.39
CA THR A 16 10.98 -10.56 -1.17
C THR A 16 9.89 -10.42 -0.11
N GLY A 17 10.27 -9.98 1.08
CA GLY A 17 9.32 -9.76 2.18
C GLY A 17 8.26 -8.74 1.79
N ALA A 18 6.99 -9.12 1.93
CA ALA A 18 5.85 -8.22 1.77
C ALA A 18 5.84 -7.24 2.95
N ALA A 19 6.02 -5.95 2.69
CA ALA A 19 5.81 -4.92 3.69
C ALA A 19 4.31 -4.80 3.99
N ALA A 20 3.90 -5.04 5.23
CA ALA A 20 2.53 -4.80 5.67
C ALA A 20 2.27 -3.29 5.67
N GLN A 21 1.32 -2.83 4.85
CA GLN A 21 0.92 -1.43 4.82
C GLN A 21 0.11 -1.12 6.09
N VAL A 22 0.60 -0.21 6.94
CA VAL A 22 -0.20 0.40 8.00
C VAL A 22 -1.27 1.24 7.31
N GLY A 23 -2.52 0.78 7.36
CA GLY A 23 -3.65 1.49 6.76
C GLY A 23 -3.84 2.87 7.39
N SER A 24 -4.23 3.86 6.59
CA SER A 24 -4.40 5.27 6.97
C SER A 24 -5.72 5.54 7.72
N ASP A 25 -6.14 4.65 8.62
CA ASP A 25 -7.31 4.91 9.45
C ASP A 25 -7.03 6.11 10.36
N PRO A 26 -7.79 7.22 10.24
CA PRO A 26 -7.53 8.44 11.00
C PRO A 26 -7.86 8.29 12.50
N ARG A 27 -8.47 7.17 12.92
CA ARG A 27 -8.72 6.90 14.33
C ARG A 27 -7.47 6.47 15.07
N ARG A 28 -7.46 6.74 16.37
CA ARG A 28 -6.39 6.25 17.26
C ARG A 28 -6.35 4.71 17.25
N PRO A 29 -5.17 4.10 17.46
CA PRO A 29 -5.02 2.64 17.50
C PRO A 29 -5.93 1.92 18.51
N ASP A 30 -6.30 2.59 19.60
CA ASP A 30 -7.16 2.12 20.69
C ASP A 30 -8.67 2.37 20.47
N ALA A 31 -9.05 3.12 19.43
CA ALA A 31 -10.44 3.39 19.13
C ALA A 31 -11.13 2.17 18.48
N PRO A 32 -12.42 1.92 18.78
CA PRO A 32 -13.19 0.89 18.08
C PRO A 32 -13.16 1.08 16.55
N GLY A 33 -12.68 0.03 15.86
CA GLY A 33 -12.53 -0.05 14.41
C GLY A 33 -13.73 -0.74 13.73
N PRO A 34 -13.94 -0.57 12.41
CA PRO A 34 -14.71 -1.51 11.62
C PRO A 34 -14.04 -2.87 11.73
N THR A 35 -14.85 -3.88 11.98
CA THR A 35 -14.42 -5.27 12.04
C THR A 35 -15.08 -6.00 10.89
N LEU A 36 -14.28 -6.78 10.16
CA LEU A 36 -14.82 -7.73 9.20
C LEU A 36 -15.15 -9.05 9.89
N PRO A 37 -16.11 -9.82 9.36
CA PRO A 37 -16.23 -11.23 9.71
C PRO A 37 -14.88 -11.93 9.58
N ALA A 38 -14.63 -12.89 10.48
CA ALA A 38 -13.40 -13.67 10.44
C ALA A 38 -13.22 -14.35 9.07
N PRO A 39 -11.97 -14.49 8.58
CA PRO A 39 -11.69 -15.24 7.37
C PRO A 39 -12.25 -16.66 7.45
N ARG A 40 -12.80 -17.18 6.35
CA ARG A 40 -13.18 -18.60 6.28
C ARG A 40 -11.93 -19.46 6.05
N SER A 41 -11.94 -20.68 6.56
CA SER A 41 -10.77 -21.57 6.59
C SER A 41 -10.15 -21.87 5.21
N ASP A 42 -10.94 -21.76 4.14
CA ASP A 42 -10.53 -22.06 2.76
C ASP A 42 -10.64 -20.85 1.81
N GLU A 43 -10.83 -19.64 2.36
CA GLU A 43 -11.03 -18.43 1.57
C GLU A 43 -9.69 -17.83 1.09
N ASN A 44 -9.57 -17.63 -0.21
CA ASN A 44 -8.44 -16.94 -0.80
C ASN A 44 -8.60 -15.41 -0.67
N LEU A 45 -7.53 -14.65 -0.96
CA LEU A 45 -7.55 -13.20 -0.83
C LEU A 45 -8.58 -12.54 -1.77
N SER A 46 -8.73 -13.04 -2.99
CA SER A 46 -9.68 -12.49 -3.97
C SER A 46 -11.12 -12.60 -3.47
N GLU A 47 -11.53 -13.79 -3.01
CA GLU A 47 -12.85 -14.06 -2.43
C GLU A 47 -13.14 -13.18 -1.21
N ARG A 48 -12.10 -12.91 -0.42
CA ARG A 48 -12.20 -12.00 0.73
C ARG A 48 -12.41 -10.57 0.29
N LEU A 49 -11.63 -10.10 -0.67
CA LEU A 49 -11.75 -8.74 -1.20
C LEU A 49 -13.12 -8.55 -1.87
N ASP A 50 -13.62 -9.53 -2.62
CA ASP A 50 -14.94 -9.49 -3.24
C ASP A 50 -16.04 -9.36 -2.18
N ARG A 51 -15.95 -10.11 -1.06
CA ARG A 51 -16.92 -10.01 0.04
C ARG A 51 -16.85 -8.67 0.78
N THR A 52 -15.66 -8.08 0.85
CA THR A 52 -15.40 -6.88 1.65
C THR A 52 -15.41 -5.60 0.82
N GLU A 53 -15.91 -5.66 -0.42
CA GLU A 53 -15.92 -4.54 -1.37
C GLU A 53 -14.52 -3.92 -1.56
N GLY A 54 -13.48 -4.76 -1.52
CA GLY A 54 -12.07 -4.36 -1.59
C GLY A 54 -11.51 -3.69 -0.33
N VAL A 55 -12.29 -3.51 0.74
CA VAL A 55 -11.87 -2.83 1.97
C VAL A 55 -11.53 -3.81 3.09
N ILE A 56 -10.24 -3.98 3.36
CA ILE A 56 -9.77 -4.68 4.56
C ILE A 56 -9.28 -3.64 5.57
N PRO A 57 -9.92 -3.54 6.76
CA PRO A 57 -9.51 -2.58 7.77
C PRO A 57 -8.12 -2.94 8.30
N PRO A 58 -7.33 -1.92 8.69
CA PRO A 58 -6.01 -2.16 9.25
C PRO A 58 -6.10 -2.99 10.54
N ALA A 59 -5.03 -3.75 10.80
CA ALA A 59 -4.89 -4.52 12.04
C ALA A 59 -4.98 -3.59 13.27
N ARG A 60 -5.62 -4.10 14.32
CA ARG A 60 -5.72 -3.43 15.63
C ARG A 60 -4.69 -4.01 16.58
N ASN A 61 -4.28 -3.23 17.58
CA ASN A 61 -3.26 -3.61 18.57
C ASN A 61 -1.85 -3.80 17.96
N LEU A 62 -1.51 -2.98 16.96
CA LEU A 62 -0.12 -2.82 16.53
C LEU A 62 0.66 -2.07 17.62
N ASP A 63 1.95 -2.37 17.76
CA ASP A 63 2.84 -1.66 18.68
C ASP A 63 2.87 -0.16 18.29
N PRO A 64 2.59 0.78 19.21
CA PRO A 64 2.66 2.22 18.94
C PRO A 64 4.02 2.70 18.43
N GLU A 65 5.10 2.00 18.78
CA GLU A 65 6.46 2.35 18.34
C GLU A 65 6.75 1.88 16.90
N LEU A 66 5.89 1.05 16.28
CA LEU A 66 5.96 0.67 14.86
C LEU A 66 5.42 1.78 13.95
N THR A 67 6.07 2.94 14.01
CA THR A 67 5.76 4.09 13.15
C THR A 67 6.89 4.38 12.16
N HIS A 68 6.54 4.73 10.93
CA HIS A 68 7.48 5.25 9.95
C HIS A 68 6.93 6.61 9.48
N PRO A 69 7.65 7.73 9.69
CA PRO A 69 7.21 9.01 9.17
C PRO A 69 7.21 8.98 7.63
N ALA A 70 6.32 9.79 7.03
CA ALA A 70 6.40 10.04 5.61
C ALA A 70 7.78 10.63 5.26
N PRO A 71 8.38 10.27 4.11
CA PRO A 71 9.63 10.87 3.68
C PRO A 71 9.47 12.38 3.49
N ASP A 72 10.57 13.12 3.67
CA ASP A 72 10.61 14.54 3.33
C ASP A 72 10.33 14.72 1.83
N VAL A 73 9.16 15.27 1.51
CA VAL A 73 8.83 15.69 0.16
C VAL A 73 9.33 17.12 -0.02
N GLY A 74 10.19 17.33 -1.00
CA GLY A 74 10.69 18.67 -1.33
C GLY A 74 9.56 19.63 -1.74
N THR A 75 9.87 20.90 -1.87
CA THR A 75 8.90 21.89 -2.37
C THR A 75 8.70 21.70 -3.87
N MET A 76 7.49 21.33 -4.30
CA MET A 76 7.10 21.42 -5.70
C MET A 76 6.73 22.89 -6.00
N PRO A 77 7.51 23.63 -6.82
CA PRO A 77 7.19 25.02 -7.12
C PRO A 77 5.94 25.07 -8.00
N VAL A 78 4.85 25.60 -7.46
CA VAL A 78 3.67 25.96 -8.24
C VAL A 78 3.94 27.30 -8.93
N ILE A 79 3.95 27.32 -10.26
CA ILE A 79 3.95 28.58 -11.02
C ILE A 79 2.52 29.15 -10.92
N PRO A 80 2.31 30.37 -10.35
CA PRO A 80 0.97 30.94 -10.24
C PRO A 80 0.32 31.07 -11.62
N PRO A 81 -1.00 30.84 -11.73
CA PRO A 81 -1.67 31.08 -12.99
C PRO A 81 -1.55 32.57 -13.37
N PRO A 82 -1.52 32.91 -14.66
CA PRO A 82 -1.47 34.29 -15.10
C PRO A 82 -2.64 35.08 -14.49
N GLY A 83 -2.34 36.24 -13.89
CA GLY A 83 -3.34 37.09 -13.24
C GLY A 83 -3.59 36.85 -11.74
N SER A 84 -3.02 35.81 -11.13
CA SER A 84 -3.03 35.64 -9.66
C SER A 84 -1.96 36.49 -8.96
N PRO A 85 -2.14 36.87 -7.68
CA PRO A 85 -1.11 37.57 -6.91
C PRO A 85 0.22 36.80 -6.92
N GLY A 86 1.29 37.44 -7.43
CA GLY A 86 2.62 36.84 -7.58
C GLY A 86 2.91 36.20 -8.95
N GLY A 87 1.94 36.13 -9.88
CA GLY A 87 2.13 35.66 -11.26
C GLY A 87 2.32 36.80 -12.27
N ASN A 88 2.96 36.53 -13.41
CA ASN A 88 3.04 37.48 -14.52
C ASN A 88 1.67 37.56 -15.23
N PRO A 89 0.96 38.71 -15.23
CA PRO A 89 -0.36 38.83 -15.85
C PRO A 89 -0.34 38.75 -17.38
N GLN A 90 0.82 38.92 -18.02
CA GLN A 90 0.95 38.99 -19.48
C GLN A 90 1.04 37.62 -20.17
N VAL A 91 1.06 36.53 -19.40
CA VAL A 91 1.15 35.17 -19.97
C VAL A 91 -0.24 34.72 -20.42
N GLN A 92 -0.41 34.43 -21.71
CA GLN A 92 -1.66 33.87 -22.25
C GLN A 92 -1.61 32.33 -22.24
N PRO A 93 -2.63 31.65 -21.71
CA PRO A 93 -2.76 30.19 -21.84
C PRO A 93 -2.86 29.75 -23.31
N LYS A 94 -2.30 28.58 -23.63
CA LYS A 94 -2.39 27.93 -24.95
C LYS A 94 -3.76 27.32 -25.20
#